data_AF-A0A836C0K8-F1
#
_entry.id   AF-A0A836C0K8-F1
#
_cell.length_a   1.000
_cell.length_b   1.000
_cell.length_c   1.000
_cell.angle_alpha   90.00
_cell.angle_beta   90.00
_cell.angle_gamma   90.00
#
_symmetry.space_group_name_H-M   'P 1'
#
loop_
_entity.id
_entity.type
_entity.pdbx_description
1 polymer ?
#
loop_
_entity_poly.entity_id
_entity_poly.type
_entity_poly.pdbx_seq_one_letter_code
_entity_poly.pdbx_strand_id
1 'polypeptide(L)'
;MAPLTCDGPLADSQSIVFSGDNRGDQYPGARIIAAQKATTANSFSLPGLAMSTANCYGLVQPGGSAFGFQESMPVNTAAVYDGPASDWGMGEKDPMVNQRSGGINVFGGGLALYDETGTLLGGLGTAGDTSCTDHIVSWRLRHELGLDYVPAGMGPGAVKDNMMFGGSGLDPASHPRCDPAANAIVEDLPNTHPTRTVAPK
;
A
#
# COMPACT_ATOMS: atom_id res chain seq x y z
N MET A 1 3.45 -14.03 -23.18
CA MET A 1 4.03 -12.70 -22.95
C MET A 1 3.36 -11.74 -23.92
N ALA A 2 2.41 -10.93 -23.44
CA ALA A 2 1.90 -9.82 -24.22
C ALA A 2 2.82 -8.61 -23.94
N PRO A 3 3.24 -7.85 -24.96
CA PRO A 3 3.95 -6.60 -24.73
C PRO A 3 2.96 -5.61 -24.11
N LEU A 4 3.23 -5.18 -22.88
CA LEU A 4 2.61 -3.99 -22.31
C LEU A 4 3.03 -2.80 -23.18
N THR A 5 2.14 -2.34 -24.06
CA THR A 5 2.29 -1.07 -24.78
C THR A 5 1.99 0.04 -23.79
N CYS A 6 3.03 0.53 -23.12
CA CYS A 6 2.99 1.67 -22.22
C CYS A 6 3.17 2.97 -23.03
N ASP A 7 2.17 3.38 -23.79
CA ASP A 7 2.18 4.69 -24.45
C ASP A 7 1.67 5.76 -23.47
N GLY A 8 2.62 6.32 -22.73
CA GLY A 8 2.48 7.39 -21.74
C GLY A 8 3.64 7.29 -20.74
N PRO A 9 4.18 8.41 -20.19
CA PRO A 9 5.16 8.30 -19.12
C PRO A 9 4.45 7.61 -17.94
N LEU A 10 4.76 6.33 -17.69
CA LEU A 10 4.23 5.67 -16.49
C LEU A 10 4.83 6.43 -15.31
N ALA A 11 4.01 7.25 -14.67
CA ALA A 11 4.32 7.94 -13.43
C ALA A 11 3.64 7.18 -12.30
N ASP A 12 4.38 6.88 -11.24
CA ASP A 12 3.87 6.04 -10.15
C ASP A 12 3.28 6.90 -9.01
N SER A 13 3.69 8.16 -8.90
CA SER A 13 3.29 9.08 -7.82
C SER A 13 2.44 10.24 -8.35
N GLN A 14 1.22 10.37 -7.82
CA GLN A 14 0.26 11.41 -8.22
C GLN A 14 0.14 12.53 -7.18
N SER A 15 0.31 12.22 -5.88
CA SER A 15 0.31 13.20 -4.80
C SER A 15 1.02 12.61 -3.57
N ILE A 16 1.81 13.44 -2.88
CA ILE A 16 2.52 13.06 -1.65
C ILE A 16 2.22 14.10 -0.58
N VAL A 17 1.59 13.70 0.50
CA VAL A 17 1.13 14.59 1.59
C VAL A 17 1.65 14.14 2.95
N PHE A 18 1.61 15.02 3.94
CA PHE A 18 1.86 14.71 5.34
C PHE A 18 0.66 15.12 6.21
N SER A 19 0.58 14.56 7.41
CA SER A 19 -0.34 14.99 8.47
C SER A 19 0.41 15.73 9.59
N GLY A 20 -0.30 16.51 10.39
CA GLY A 20 0.29 17.44 11.36
C GLY A 20 0.30 18.88 10.84
N ASP A 21 0.81 19.80 11.65
CA ASP A 21 0.86 21.23 11.31
C ASP A 21 1.97 21.53 10.32
N ASN A 22 3.05 20.75 10.34
CA ASN A 22 4.19 20.93 9.46
C ASN A 22 4.91 19.59 9.15
N ARG A 23 5.74 19.60 8.10
CA ARG A 23 6.51 18.41 7.65
C ARG A 23 7.40 17.76 8.72
N GLY A 24 7.78 18.50 9.76
CA GLY A 24 8.58 18.01 10.87
C GLY A 24 7.79 17.22 11.92
N ASP A 25 6.46 17.23 11.84
CA ASP A 25 5.59 16.47 12.74
C ASP A 25 5.50 14.98 12.34
N GLN A 26 6.18 14.60 11.26
CA GLN A 26 6.29 13.24 10.74
C GLN A 26 7.76 12.83 10.61
N TYR A 27 8.03 11.53 10.54
CA TYR A 27 9.36 11.03 10.21
C TYR A 27 9.74 11.41 8.77
N PRO A 28 10.78 12.22 8.51
CA PRO A 28 11.09 12.67 7.16
C PRO A 28 11.42 11.54 6.17
N GLY A 29 11.95 10.41 6.69
CA GLY A 29 12.22 9.22 5.90
C GLY A 29 10.96 8.43 5.50
N ALA A 30 9.83 8.66 6.16
CA ALA A 30 8.59 7.93 5.91
C ALA A 30 7.97 8.25 4.56
N ARG A 31 8.24 9.43 3.97
CA ARG A 31 7.81 9.81 2.62
C ARG A 31 8.15 8.74 1.58
N ILE A 32 9.38 8.23 1.62
CA ILE A 32 9.86 7.23 0.67
C ILE A 32 9.21 5.87 0.96
N ILE A 33 9.03 5.53 2.24
CA ILE A 33 8.36 4.29 2.65
C ILE A 33 6.89 4.29 2.20
N ALA A 34 6.18 5.40 2.36
CA ALA A 34 4.80 5.55 1.88
C ALA A 34 4.70 5.37 0.36
N ALA A 35 5.61 5.99 -0.39
CA ALA A 35 5.68 5.80 -1.84
C ALA A 35 5.94 4.33 -2.22
N GLN A 36 6.89 3.65 -1.58
CA GLN A 36 7.14 2.23 -1.83
C GLN A 36 5.93 1.35 -1.51
N LYS A 37 5.19 1.65 -0.43
CA LYS A 37 3.97 0.91 -0.07
C LYS A 37 2.87 1.09 -1.13
N ALA A 38 2.69 2.31 -1.64
CA ALA A 38 1.78 2.59 -2.74
C ALA A 38 2.22 1.86 -4.03
N THR A 39 3.51 1.94 -4.39
CA THR A 39 4.10 1.25 -5.55
C THR A 39 3.88 -0.25 -5.46
N THR A 40 4.11 -0.86 -4.29
CA THR A 40 3.93 -2.30 -4.09
C THR A 40 2.47 -2.70 -4.26
N ALA A 41 1.55 -2.00 -3.59
CA ALA A 41 0.14 -2.33 -3.65
C ALA A 41 -0.41 -2.22 -5.09
N ASN A 42 0.03 -1.22 -5.85
CA ASN A 42 -0.34 -1.09 -7.27
C ASN A 42 0.30 -2.18 -8.15
N SER A 43 1.60 -2.43 -7.96
CA SER A 43 2.40 -3.30 -8.84
C SER A 43 2.05 -4.78 -8.71
N PHE A 44 1.54 -5.20 -7.56
CA PHE A 44 1.20 -6.60 -7.29
C PHE A 44 -0.28 -6.85 -7.05
N SER A 45 -1.10 -5.91 -7.51
CA SER A 45 -2.55 -6.09 -7.63
C SER A 45 -2.94 -6.17 -9.10
N LEU A 46 -4.05 -6.87 -9.36
CA LEU A 46 -4.65 -7.05 -10.67
C LEU A 46 -6.12 -6.63 -10.63
N PRO A 47 -6.77 -6.40 -11.80
CA PRO A 47 -8.21 -6.15 -11.85
C PRO A 47 -9.10 -7.24 -11.23
N GLY A 48 -8.55 -8.44 -10.96
CA GLY A 48 -9.26 -9.55 -10.34
C GLY A 48 -8.73 -9.98 -8.97
N LEU A 49 -7.65 -9.37 -8.45
CA LEU A 49 -7.05 -9.76 -7.17
C LEU A 49 -6.27 -8.58 -6.59
N ALA A 50 -6.60 -8.15 -5.38
CA ALA A 50 -5.85 -7.17 -4.62
C ALA A 50 -4.89 -7.84 -3.64
N MET A 51 -3.70 -7.26 -3.51
CA MET A 51 -2.73 -7.64 -2.49
C MET A 51 -2.21 -6.40 -1.78
N SER A 52 -2.42 -6.33 -0.47
CA SER A 52 -1.83 -5.27 0.36
C SER A 52 -0.38 -5.57 0.69
N THR A 53 0.37 -4.54 1.08
CA THR A 53 1.75 -4.73 1.55
C THR A 53 1.82 -5.58 2.81
N ALA A 54 0.75 -5.59 3.63
CA ALA A 54 0.65 -6.45 4.79
C ALA A 54 0.61 -7.94 4.42
N ASN A 55 -0.09 -8.28 3.32
CA ASN A 55 -0.17 -9.67 2.84
C ASN A 55 1.16 -10.17 2.26
N CYS A 56 2.08 -9.28 1.89
CA CYS A 56 3.41 -9.67 1.41
C CYS A 56 4.30 -10.20 2.55
N TYR A 57 4.07 -9.79 3.81
CA TYR A 57 5.02 -10.02 4.90
C TYR A 57 5.41 -11.49 5.07
N GLY A 58 4.42 -12.39 5.12
CA GLY A 58 4.67 -13.82 5.36
C GLY A 58 5.46 -14.49 4.23
N LEU A 59 5.27 -14.03 2.99
CA LEU A 59 5.86 -14.64 1.79
C LEU A 59 7.36 -14.43 1.71
N VAL A 60 7.83 -13.34 2.33
CA VAL A 60 9.20 -12.83 2.19
C VAL A 60 10.05 -13.04 3.43
N GLN A 61 9.51 -13.72 4.45
CA GLN A 61 10.29 -14.15 5.61
C GLN A 61 11.30 -15.24 5.22
N PRO A 62 12.42 -15.42 5.95
CA PRO A 62 13.32 -16.55 5.74
C PRO A 62 12.57 -17.89 5.69
N GLY A 63 12.73 -18.62 4.58
CA GLY A 63 12.00 -19.87 4.32
C GLY A 63 10.64 -19.72 3.61
N GLY A 64 10.18 -18.48 3.39
CA GLY A 64 9.02 -18.17 2.57
C GLY A 64 9.30 -18.34 1.07
N SER A 65 8.25 -18.55 0.28
CA SER A 65 8.34 -18.81 -1.18
C SER A 65 8.85 -17.63 -2.00
N ALA A 66 8.79 -16.42 -1.45
CA ALA A 66 9.23 -15.18 -2.08
C ALA A 66 10.28 -14.44 -1.21
N PHE A 67 11.08 -15.18 -0.44
CA PHE A 67 12.23 -14.58 0.26
C PHE A 67 13.13 -13.82 -0.72
N GLY A 68 13.40 -12.54 -0.46
CA GLY A 68 14.16 -11.68 -1.38
C GLY A 68 13.30 -10.82 -2.32
N PHE A 69 11.97 -10.84 -2.15
CA PHE A 69 11.05 -10.09 -3.00
C PHE A 69 11.24 -8.57 -2.92
N GLN A 70 11.50 -8.03 -1.72
CA GLN A 70 11.68 -6.59 -1.52
C GLN A 70 12.92 -6.02 -2.24
N GLU A 71 13.89 -6.86 -2.59
CA GLU A 71 15.11 -6.51 -3.31
C GLU A 71 14.91 -6.47 -4.83
N SER A 72 13.79 -6.97 -5.35
CA SER A 72 13.55 -7.15 -6.79
C SER A 72 13.27 -5.86 -7.56
N MET A 73 12.86 -4.78 -6.87
CA MET A 73 12.61 -3.47 -7.46
C MET A 73 13.34 -2.40 -6.64
N PRO A 74 14.49 -1.88 -7.10
CA PRO A 74 15.21 -0.84 -6.38
C PRO A 74 14.43 0.48 -6.38
N VAL A 75 14.67 1.30 -5.35
CA VAL A 75 14.23 2.70 -5.32
C VAL A 75 15.02 3.51 -6.35
N ASN A 76 14.31 4.38 -7.08
CA ASN A 76 14.90 5.41 -7.92
C ASN A 76 15.38 6.58 -7.05
N THR A 77 16.66 6.59 -6.70
CA THR A 77 17.26 7.62 -5.85
C THR A 77 17.18 9.02 -6.45
N ALA A 78 17.23 9.15 -7.78
CA ALA A 78 17.09 10.44 -8.45
C ALA A 78 15.70 11.04 -8.24
N ALA A 79 14.64 10.22 -8.25
CA ALA A 79 13.27 10.69 -8.01
C ALA A 79 13.00 10.98 -6.52
N VAL A 80 13.41 10.07 -5.63
CA VAL A 80 13.01 10.19 -4.22
C VAL A 80 13.78 11.25 -3.45
N TYR A 81 14.95 11.68 -3.93
CA TYR A 81 15.75 12.75 -3.33
C TYR A 81 15.75 14.03 -4.17
N ASP A 82 14.88 14.15 -5.17
CA ASP A 82 14.81 15.34 -6.01
C ASP A 82 14.28 16.56 -5.24
N GLY A 83 14.67 17.74 -5.74
CA GLY A 83 14.21 19.03 -5.24
C GLY A 83 14.63 19.38 -3.80
N PRO A 84 14.30 20.58 -3.33
CA PRO A 84 14.59 20.99 -1.97
C PRO A 84 13.67 20.26 -0.98
N ALA A 85 14.21 19.88 0.17
CA ALA A 85 13.45 19.16 1.20
C ALA A 85 12.26 19.95 1.79
N SER A 86 12.15 21.25 1.51
CA SER A 86 10.98 22.09 1.81
C SER A 86 9.75 21.73 0.99
N ASP A 87 9.94 21.12 -0.17
CA ASP A 87 8.87 20.80 -1.13
C ASP A 87 8.35 19.37 -0.93
N TRP A 88 9.06 18.58 -0.13
CA TRP A 88 8.67 17.20 0.20
C TRP A 88 7.38 17.19 1.06
N GLY A 89 6.39 16.43 0.60
CA GLY A 89 5.07 16.29 1.23
C GLY A 89 4.09 17.41 0.90
N MET A 90 4.41 18.30 -0.06
CA MET A 90 3.57 19.45 -0.42
C MET A 90 2.49 19.12 -1.48
N GLY A 91 1.94 17.91 -1.42
CA GLY A 91 0.91 17.43 -2.35
C GLY A 91 1.44 17.25 -3.76
N GLU A 92 0.74 17.82 -4.74
CA GLU A 92 1.13 17.80 -6.16
C GLU A 92 2.45 18.52 -6.46
N LYS A 93 2.95 19.34 -5.52
CA LYS A 93 4.23 20.06 -5.65
C LYS A 93 5.43 19.24 -5.20
N ASP A 94 5.20 18.07 -4.62
CA ASP A 94 6.28 17.20 -4.21
C ASP A 94 7.12 16.77 -5.43
N PRO A 95 8.46 16.87 -5.40
CA PRO A 95 9.33 16.52 -6.54
C PRO A 95 9.21 15.05 -7.03
N MET A 96 8.67 14.15 -6.20
CA MET A 96 8.40 12.77 -6.58
C MET A 96 7.13 12.63 -7.43
N VAL A 97 6.25 13.63 -7.45
CA VAL A 97 5.05 13.60 -8.30
C VAL A 97 5.46 13.55 -9.77
N ASN A 98 4.74 12.73 -10.54
CA ASN A 98 5.06 12.38 -11.92
C ASN A 98 6.37 11.60 -12.13
N GLN A 99 7.05 11.18 -11.06
CA GLN A 99 8.23 10.32 -11.13
C GLN A 99 7.87 8.86 -10.83
N ARG A 100 8.75 7.95 -11.25
CA ARG A 100 8.76 6.56 -10.75
C ARG A 100 9.67 6.47 -9.54
N SER A 101 9.08 6.38 -8.36
CA SER A 101 9.81 6.16 -7.10
C SER A 101 10.46 4.78 -7.05
N GLY A 102 9.81 3.77 -7.64
CA GLY A 102 10.21 2.37 -7.50
C GLY A 102 10.19 1.90 -6.03
N GLY A 103 10.90 0.81 -5.78
CA GLY A 103 10.97 0.20 -4.45
C GLY A 103 9.77 -0.69 -4.12
N ILE A 104 10.04 -1.70 -3.29
CA ILE A 104 9.02 -2.58 -2.71
C ILE A 104 9.06 -2.45 -1.19
N ASN A 105 7.87 -2.43 -0.59
CA ASN A 105 7.71 -2.50 0.85
C ASN A 105 6.71 -3.60 1.23
N VAL A 106 7.09 -4.41 2.22
CA VAL A 106 6.43 -5.69 2.53
C VAL A 106 5.78 -5.71 3.91
N PHE A 107 5.58 -4.54 4.52
CA PHE A 107 4.88 -4.39 5.79
C PHE A 107 3.70 -3.42 5.64
N GLY A 108 2.74 -3.54 6.57
CA GLY A 108 1.42 -2.91 6.47
C GLY A 108 1.42 -1.40 6.18
N GLY A 109 0.46 -0.96 5.38
CA GLY A 109 0.22 0.45 5.06
C GLY A 109 0.00 0.74 3.57
N GLY A 110 0.21 -0.22 2.67
CA GLY A 110 -0.09 -0.09 1.24
C GLY A 110 -1.35 -0.84 0.82
N LEU A 111 -2.24 -0.20 0.06
CA LEU A 111 -3.50 -0.74 -0.46
C LEU A 111 -3.72 -0.32 -1.91
N ALA A 112 -4.25 -1.22 -2.74
CA ALA A 112 -4.63 -0.91 -4.11
C ALA A 112 -5.93 -0.11 -4.16
N LEU A 113 -6.06 0.75 -5.17
CA LEU A 113 -7.19 1.64 -5.39
C LEU A 113 -8.00 1.17 -6.60
N TYR A 114 -9.29 0.93 -6.39
CA TYR A 114 -10.22 0.45 -7.41
C TYR A 114 -11.44 1.36 -7.52
N ASP A 115 -11.87 1.66 -8.74
CA ASP A 115 -13.13 2.36 -8.97
C ASP A 115 -14.34 1.41 -8.96
N GLU A 116 -15.54 1.98 -9.08
CA GLU A 116 -16.82 1.24 -9.08
C GLU A 116 -16.95 0.15 -10.15
N THR A 117 -16.15 0.24 -11.22
CA THR A 117 -16.10 -0.74 -12.31
C THR A 117 -15.14 -1.90 -12.03
N GLY A 118 -14.40 -1.83 -10.91
CA GLY A 118 -13.34 -2.76 -10.54
C GLY A 118 -12.03 -2.52 -11.29
N THR A 119 -11.86 -1.35 -11.91
CA THR A 119 -10.61 -0.98 -12.59
C THR A 119 -9.57 -0.58 -11.55
N LEU A 120 -8.38 -1.17 -11.63
CA LEU A 120 -7.23 -0.78 -10.82
C LEU A 120 -6.71 0.59 -11.28
N LEU A 121 -6.83 1.60 -10.43
CA LEU A 121 -6.40 2.98 -10.71
C LEU A 121 -4.98 3.27 -10.24
N GLY A 122 -4.51 2.57 -9.20
CA GLY A 122 -3.24 2.86 -8.57
C GLY A 122 -3.11 2.23 -7.19
N GLY A 123 -2.26 2.82 -6.35
CA GLY A 123 -2.05 2.42 -4.96
C GLY A 123 -1.98 3.61 -4.01
N LEU A 124 -2.38 3.35 -2.77
CA LEU A 124 -2.25 4.25 -1.63
C LEU A 124 -1.24 3.65 -0.65
N GLY A 125 -0.39 4.49 -0.07
CA GLY A 125 0.58 4.09 0.93
C GLY A 125 0.66 5.12 2.05
N THR A 126 0.70 4.66 3.29
CA THR A 126 0.95 5.49 4.47
C THR A 126 2.12 4.94 5.27
N ALA A 127 2.88 5.83 5.87
CA ALA A 127 3.99 5.50 6.74
C ALA A 127 4.22 6.62 7.76
N GLY A 128 4.37 6.26 9.02
CA GLY A 128 4.60 7.22 10.10
C GLY A 128 4.42 6.64 11.50
N ASP A 129 3.75 5.49 11.61
CA ASP A 129 3.50 4.79 12.87
C ASP A 129 3.82 3.29 12.70
N THR A 130 3.34 2.44 13.60
CA THR A 130 3.40 0.98 13.45
C THR A 130 2.70 0.53 12.17
N SER A 131 3.14 -0.58 11.58
CA SER A 131 2.56 -1.14 10.35
C SER A 131 1.05 -1.36 10.44
N CYS A 132 0.52 -1.68 11.63
CA CYS A 132 -0.90 -1.85 11.86
C CYS A 132 -1.64 -0.51 11.80
N THR A 133 -1.14 0.52 12.47
CA THR A 133 -1.68 1.88 12.40
C THR A 133 -1.65 2.42 10.97
N ASP A 134 -0.53 2.28 10.27
CA ASP A 134 -0.42 2.67 8.86
C ASP A 134 -1.49 1.95 8.02
N HIS A 135 -1.67 0.64 8.21
CA HIS A 135 -2.70 -0.12 7.49
C HIS A 135 -4.13 0.37 7.81
N ILE A 136 -4.43 0.68 9.08
CA ILE A 136 -5.72 1.24 9.50
C ILE A 136 -5.99 2.58 8.82
N VAL A 137 -5.00 3.48 8.81
CA VAL A 137 -5.13 4.80 8.19
C VAL A 137 -5.36 4.65 6.68
N SER A 138 -4.57 3.83 6.00
CA SER A 138 -4.75 3.56 4.57
C SER A 138 -6.13 2.96 4.27
N TRP A 139 -6.59 2.02 5.09
CA TRP A 139 -7.91 1.39 4.89
C TRP A 139 -9.04 2.41 5.00
N ARG A 140 -9.05 3.20 6.07
CA ARG A 140 -10.05 4.25 6.30
C ARG A 140 -10.01 5.30 5.20
N LEU A 141 -8.82 5.78 4.84
CA LEU A 141 -8.67 6.77 3.77
C LEU A 141 -9.15 6.22 2.43
N ARG A 142 -8.78 4.99 2.05
CA ARG A 142 -9.28 4.34 0.83
C ARG A 142 -10.81 4.24 0.83
N HIS A 143 -11.40 3.91 1.97
CA HIS A 143 -12.85 3.81 2.13
C HIS A 143 -13.55 5.17 1.98
N GLU A 144 -13.03 6.22 2.61
CA GLU A 144 -13.55 7.60 2.51
C GLU A 144 -13.44 8.15 1.09
N LEU A 145 -12.38 7.79 0.36
CA LEU A 145 -12.20 8.18 -1.05
C LEU A 145 -13.14 7.42 -2.00
N GLY A 146 -13.85 6.39 -1.55
CA GLY A 146 -14.67 5.55 -2.41
C GLY A 146 -13.88 4.70 -3.39
N LEU A 147 -12.64 4.33 -3.05
CA LEU A 147 -11.70 3.62 -3.92
C LEU A 147 -11.40 2.18 -3.46
N ASP A 148 -12.30 1.60 -2.67
CA ASP A 148 -12.20 0.27 -2.06
C ASP A 148 -13.13 -0.76 -2.73
N TYR A 149 -13.41 -0.61 -4.03
CA TYR A 149 -14.14 -1.58 -4.85
C TYR A 149 -13.28 -2.81 -5.16
N VAL A 150 -12.79 -3.47 -4.11
CA VAL A 150 -11.82 -4.56 -4.20
C VAL A 150 -12.51 -5.81 -4.78
N PRO A 151 -12.02 -6.38 -5.89
CA PRO A 151 -12.71 -7.49 -6.58
C PRO A 151 -12.58 -8.82 -5.83
N ALA A 152 -11.37 -9.15 -5.38
CA ALA A 152 -11.00 -10.29 -4.55
C ALA A 152 -9.67 -9.96 -3.86
N GLY A 153 -9.19 -10.80 -2.93
CA GLY A 153 -7.86 -10.60 -2.36
C GLY A 153 -7.29 -11.84 -1.65
N MET A 154 -6.08 -11.68 -1.11
CA MET A 154 -5.27 -12.74 -0.52
C MET A 154 -5.80 -13.30 0.82
N GLY A 155 -6.81 -12.68 1.44
CA GLY A 155 -7.41 -13.17 2.70
C GLY A 155 -8.70 -13.98 2.55
N PRO A 156 -9.09 -14.74 3.58
CA PRO A 156 -10.28 -15.59 3.55
C PRO A 156 -11.58 -14.79 3.66
N GLY A 157 -12.59 -15.19 2.87
CA GLY A 157 -13.96 -14.67 3.01
C GLY A 157 -14.09 -13.19 2.64
N ALA A 158 -14.68 -12.39 3.52
CA ALA A 158 -14.88 -10.94 3.31
C ALA A 158 -13.58 -10.13 3.54
N VAL A 159 -12.53 -10.76 4.06
CA VAL A 159 -11.24 -10.15 4.35
C VAL A 159 -10.41 -10.16 3.07
N LYS A 160 -10.73 -9.30 2.11
CA LYS A 160 -10.11 -9.33 0.77
C LYS A 160 -8.60 -9.09 0.86
N ASP A 161 -8.18 -7.86 1.12
CA ASP A 161 -6.77 -7.45 1.17
C ASP A 161 -6.38 -6.82 2.52
N ASN A 162 -7.17 -7.06 3.56
CA ASN A 162 -6.86 -6.59 4.90
C ASN A 162 -5.60 -7.31 5.44
N MET A 163 -4.94 -6.67 6.39
CA MET A 163 -3.88 -7.28 7.16
C MET A 163 -4.42 -8.49 7.93
N MET A 164 -3.73 -9.61 7.79
CA MET A 164 -4.01 -10.84 8.51
C MET A 164 -2.92 -11.05 9.56
N PHE A 165 -3.31 -11.40 10.78
CA PHE A 165 -2.37 -11.78 11.83
C PHE A 165 -2.24 -13.29 11.93
N GLY A 166 -1.00 -13.76 11.99
CA GLY A 166 -0.71 -15.16 12.21
C GLY A 166 -0.88 -15.55 13.68
N GLY A 167 -1.24 -16.82 13.90
CA GLY A 167 -0.90 -17.56 15.13
C GLY A 167 0.26 -18.50 14.83
N SER A 168 1.12 -18.80 15.82
CA SER A 168 2.32 -19.64 15.70
C SER A 168 2.19 -20.81 14.70
N GLY A 169 2.63 -20.59 13.47
CA GLY A 169 2.41 -21.46 12.32
C GLY A 169 2.47 -20.63 11.03
N LEU A 170 3.11 -21.18 9.99
CA LEU A 170 3.33 -20.50 8.71
C LEU A 170 2.00 -20.34 7.94
N ASP A 171 1.19 -19.36 8.30
CA ASP A 171 0.27 -18.76 7.34
C ASP A 171 1.12 -17.88 6.41
N PRO A 172 1.29 -18.27 5.13
CA PRO A 172 2.28 -17.67 4.25
C PRO A 172 2.04 -16.18 3.95
N ALA A 173 0.90 -15.57 4.34
CA ALA A 173 0.63 -14.15 4.14
C ALA A 173 0.48 -13.34 5.45
N SER A 174 0.70 -13.97 6.61
CA SER A 174 0.40 -13.35 7.91
C SER A 174 1.46 -12.33 8.35
N HIS A 175 1.00 -11.16 8.78
CA HIS A 175 1.80 -10.09 9.39
C HIS A 175 1.94 -10.32 10.91
N PRO A 176 3.06 -9.94 11.54
CA PRO A 176 3.21 -9.98 13.00
C PRO A 176 2.24 -9.00 13.66
N ARG A 177 1.84 -9.32 14.90
CA ARG A 177 1.01 -8.43 15.70
C ARG A 177 1.79 -7.17 16.10
N CYS A 178 1.11 -6.02 16.08
CA CYS A 178 1.56 -4.78 16.71
C CYS A 178 1.05 -4.73 18.16
N ASP A 179 0.51 -3.60 18.63
CA ASP A 179 -0.15 -3.53 19.93
C ASP A 179 -1.61 -4.09 19.89
N PRO A 180 -2.16 -4.53 21.04
CA PRO A 180 -3.49 -5.12 21.10
C PRO A 180 -4.62 -4.23 20.56
N ALA A 181 -4.54 -2.90 20.74
CA ALA A 181 -5.60 -1.99 20.30
C ALA A 181 -5.60 -1.85 18.79
N ALA A 182 -4.45 -1.63 18.16
CA ALA A 182 -4.33 -1.58 16.71
C ALA A 182 -4.72 -2.91 16.06
N ASN A 183 -4.31 -4.05 16.64
CA ASN A 183 -4.68 -5.36 16.13
C ASN A 183 -6.20 -5.57 16.11
N ALA A 184 -6.89 -5.19 17.19
CA ALA A 184 -8.34 -5.30 17.28
C ALA A 184 -9.04 -4.42 16.24
N ILE A 185 -8.52 -3.21 15.98
CA ILE A 185 -9.07 -2.34 14.92
C ILE A 185 -8.88 -2.99 13.55
N VAL A 186 -7.67 -3.49 13.24
CA VAL A 186 -7.39 -4.17 11.96
C VAL A 186 -8.37 -5.33 11.73
N GLU A 187 -8.58 -6.20 12.73
CA GLU A 187 -9.48 -7.34 12.64
C GLU A 187 -10.95 -6.91 12.39
N ASP A 188 -11.36 -5.72 12.85
CA ASP A 188 -12.72 -5.17 12.73
C ASP A 188 -12.92 -4.20 11.54
N LEU A 189 -11.86 -3.90 10.77
CA LEU A 189 -11.96 -3.05 9.57
C LEU A 189 -13.02 -3.54 8.56
N PRO A 190 -13.15 -4.85 8.26
CA PRO A 190 -14.17 -5.33 7.33
C PRO A 190 -15.62 -5.08 7.80
N ASN A 191 -15.85 -4.90 9.10
CA ASN A 191 -17.17 -4.59 9.65
C ASN A 191 -17.42 -3.09 9.71
N THR A 192 -16.41 -2.32 10.14
CA THR A 192 -16.54 -0.87 10.34
C THR A 192 -16.42 -0.07 9.05
N HIS A 193 -15.62 -0.56 8.10
CA HIS A 193 -15.33 0.06 6.81
C HIS A 193 -15.30 -1.04 5.72
N PRO A 194 -16.45 -1.68 5.44
CA PRO A 194 -16.50 -2.79 4.51
C PRO A 194 -16.06 -2.35 3.10
N THR A 195 -15.21 -3.14 2.45
CA THR A 195 -14.87 -2.90 1.04
C THR A 195 -16.12 -2.97 0.18
N ARG A 196 -16.25 -2.06 -0.79
CA ARG A 196 -17.36 -2.03 -1.73
C ARG A 196 -17.34 -3.21 -2.70
N THR A 197 -18.49 -3.53 -3.26
CA THR A 197 -18.67 -4.58 -4.27
C THR A 197 -18.62 -3.99 -5.66
N VAL A 198 -17.82 -4.59 -6.55
CA VAL A 198 -17.83 -4.26 -7.98
C VAL A 198 -19.18 -4.68 -8.58
N ALA A 199 -19.80 -3.81 -9.38
CA ALA A 199 -21.03 -4.16 -10.07
C ALA A 199 -20.77 -5.31 -11.07
N PRO A 200 -21.68 -6.29 -11.21
CA PRO A 200 -21.55 -7.32 -12.24
C PRO A 200 -21.55 -6.66 -13.63
N LYS A 201 -20.62 -7.09 -14.48
CA LYS A 201 -20.52 -6.67 -15.88
C LYS A 201 -21.64 -7.26 -16.74
#